data_AF-A0A0C2ZHH9-F1
#
_entry.id   AF-A0A0C2ZHH9-F1
#
_cell.length_a   1.000
_cell.length_b   1.000
_cell.length_c   1.000
_cell.angle_alpha   90.00
_cell.angle_beta   90.00
_cell.angle_gamma   90.00
#
_symmetry.space_group_name_H-M   'P 1'
#
loop_
_entity.id
_entity.type
_entity.pdbx_description
1 polymer ?
#
loop_
_entity_poly.entity_id
_entity_poly.type
_entity_poly.pdbx_seq_one_letter_code
_entity_poly.pdbx_strand_id
1 'polypeptide(L)'
;MANKTYALEWLQKAYHDLDSANVLFVSGHYRDTIGYLYHQAVEKTFKALIAYKNSPIKKTHNLVELNEITNNPFGLNEDDIHDKYNNYLSHKTEIPLFG
;
A
#
# COMPACT_ATOMS: atom_id res chain seq x y z
N MET A 1 21.31 7.61 14.60
CA MET A 1 21.10 8.59 13.50
C MET A 1 20.11 8.00 12.51
N ALA A 2 19.26 8.82 11.88
CA ALA A 2 18.36 8.36 10.83
C ALA A 2 19.14 7.83 9.62
N ASN A 3 18.76 6.67 9.08
CA ASN A 3 19.36 6.13 7.85
C ASN A 3 18.69 6.74 6.62
N LYS A 4 19.01 8.01 6.35
CA LYS A 4 18.39 8.81 5.28
C LYS A 4 18.64 8.21 3.89
N THR A 5 19.85 7.71 3.63
CA THR A 5 20.20 7.08 2.35
C THR A 5 19.32 5.86 2.10
N TYR A 6 19.23 4.95 3.07
CA TYR A 6 18.43 3.75 2.90
C TYR A 6 16.92 4.05 2.81
N ALA A 7 16.44 5.06 3.54
CA ALA A 7 15.07 5.53 3.39
C ALA A 7 14.77 6.06 1.99
N LEU A 8 15.69 6.85 1.40
CA LEU A 8 15.55 7.38 0.04
C LEU A 8 15.55 6.28 -1.01
N GLU A 9 16.37 5.23 -0.86
CA GLU A 9 16.35 4.07 -1.75
C GLU A 9 14.99 3.35 -1.75
N TRP A 10 14.36 3.22 -0.58
CA TRP A 10 13.01 2.65 -0.48
C TRP A 10 11.94 3.56 -1.09
N LEU A 11 12.03 4.87 -0.84
CA LEU A 11 11.12 5.85 -1.46
C LEU A 11 11.22 5.86 -2.98
N GLN A 12 12.44 5.75 -3.53
CA GLN A 12 12.64 5.70 -4.98
C GLN A 12 11.95 4.46 -5.58
N LYS A 13 12.08 3.30 -4.93
CA LYS A 13 11.39 2.08 -5.37
C LYS A 13 9.87 2.21 -5.26
N ALA A 14 9.37 2.80 -4.17
CA ALA A 14 7.94 3.07 -3.99
C ALA A 14 7.39 3.98 -5.10
N TYR A 15 8.15 5.03 -5.46
CA TYR A 15 7.81 5.94 -6.54
C TYR A 15 7.75 5.22 -7.90
N HIS A 16 8.72 4.36 -8.22
CA HIS A 16 8.71 3.61 -9.47
C HIS A 16 7.48 2.68 -9.59
N ASP A 17 7.06 2.02 -8.50
CA ASP A 17 5.85 1.19 -8.54
C ASP A 17 4.59 2.04 -8.76
N LEU A 18 4.50 3.17 -8.05
CA LEU A 18 3.36 4.09 -8.17
C LEU A 18 3.25 4.67 -9.59
N ASP A 19 4.37 5.13 -10.14
CA ASP A 19 4.44 5.66 -11.49
C ASP A 19 4.05 4.58 -12.52
N SER A 20 4.58 3.36 -12.36
CA SER A 20 4.22 2.21 -13.21
C SER A 20 2.72 1.87 -13.12
N ALA A 21 2.14 1.89 -11.91
CA ALA A 21 0.72 1.66 -11.70
C ALA A 21 -0.14 2.71 -12.42
N ASN A 22 0.25 3.98 -12.34
CA ASN A 22 -0.44 5.09 -12.99
C ASN A 22 -0.37 4.99 -14.52
N VAL A 23 0.80 4.66 -15.07
CA VAL A 23 0.98 4.44 -16.52
C VAL A 23 0.07 3.29 -17.00
N LEU A 24 0.04 2.16 -16.28
CA LEU A 24 -0.82 1.04 -16.62
C LEU A 24 -2.30 1.36 -16.45
N PHE A 25 -2.67 2.15 -15.44
CA PHE A 25 -4.05 2.57 -15.21
C PHE A 25 -4.61 3.35 -16.39
N VAL A 26 -3.81 4.26 -16.96
CA VAL A 26 -4.18 5.02 -18.17
C VAL A 26 -4.43 4.09 -19.38
N SER A 27 -3.75 2.95 -19.46
CA SER A 27 -3.96 1.98 -20.55
C SER A 27 -5.29 1.21 -20.47
N GLY A 28 -5.99 1.24 -19.34
CA GLY A 28 -7.30 0.57 -19.18
C GLY A 28 -7.28 -0.96 -19.04
N HIS A 29 -6.09 -1.57 -18.98
CA HIS A 29 -5.88 -3.01 -18.84
C HIS A 29 -5.13 -3.37 -17.54
N TYR A 30 -4.95 -4.68 -17.25
CA TYR A 30 -4.10 -5.19 -16.15
C TYR A 30 -4.47 -4.75 -14.73
N ARG A 31 -5.78 -4.77 -14.39
CA ARG A 31 -6.29 -4.32 -13.07
C ARG A 31 -5.64 -5.03 -11.88
N ASP A 32 -5.38 -6.32 -12.01
CA ASP A 32 -4.67 -7.15 -11.04
C ASP A 32 -3.22 -6.66 -10.82
N THR A 33 -2.51 -6.39 -11.92
CA THR A 33 -1.13 -5.87 -11.88
C THR A 33 -1.08 -4.46 -11.30
N ILE A 34 -2.03 -3.60 -11.67
CA ILE A 34 -2.16 -2.24 -11.11
C ILE A 34 -2.37 -2.32 -9.59
N GLY A 35 -3.28 -3.18 -9.12
CA GLY A 35 -3.53 -3.38 -7.70
C GLY A 35 -2.28 -3.87 -6.96
N TYR A 36 -1.55 -4.82 -7.54
CA TYR A 36 -0.28 -5.29 -7.00
C TYR A 36 0.77 -4.18 -6.90
N LEU A 37 0.92 -3.33 -7.93
CA LEU A 37 1.88 -2.22 -7.92
C LEU A 37 1.52 -1.15 -6.89
N TYR A 38 0.25 -0.81 -6.73
CA TYR A 38 -0.18 0.09 -5.65
C TYR A 38 0.12 -0.49 -4.26
N HIS A 39 -0.13 -1.79 -4.07
CA HIS A 39 0.21 -2.45 -2.81
C HIS A 39 1.72 -2.37 -2.53
N GLN A 40 2.56 -2.64 -3.54
CA GLN A 40 4.02 -2.54 -3.43
C GLN A 40 4.49 -1.09 -3.13
N ALA A 41 3.89 -0.08 -3.77
CA ALA A 41 4.22 1.31 -3.52
C ALA A 41 3.98 1.70 -2.04
N VAL A 42 2.84 1.29 -1.47
CA VAL A 42 2.52 1.53 -0.06
C VAL A 42 3.48 0.76 0.86
N GLU A 43 3.72 -0.53 0.58
CA GLU A 43 4.65 -1.37 1.36
C GLU A 43 6.06 -0.74 1.44
N LYS A 44 6.59 -0.28 0.30
CA LYS A 44 7.92 0.31 0.20
C LYS A 44 7.99 1.69 0.85
N THR A 45 6.88 2.44 0.83
CA THR A 45 6.76 3.70 1.59
C THR A 45 6.88 3.46 3.09
N PHE A 46 6.22 2.43 3.63
CA PHE A 46 6.41 2.05 5.03
C PHE A 46 7.86 1.65 5.34
N LYS A 47 8.47 0.84 4.47
CA LYS A 47 9.87 0.42 4.64
C LYS A 47 10.82 1.62 4.65
N ALA A 48 10.55 2.67 3.87
CA ALA A 48 11.29 3.91 3.93
C ALA A 48 11.14 4.65 5.27
N LEU A 49 9.91 4.75 5.80
CA LEU A 49 9.66 5.34 7.11
C LEU A 49 10.36 4.58 8.25
N ILE A 50 10.34 3.25 8.20
CA ILE A 50 11.04 2.37 9.14
C ILE A 50 12.56 2.61 9.06
N ALA A 51 13.12 2.64 7.85
CA ALA A 51 14.54 2.93 7.62
C ALA A 51 14.94 4.33 8.13
N TYR A 52 14.08 5.33 7.90
CA TYR A 52 14.30 6.69 8.38
C TYR A 52 14.35 6.75 9.92
N LYS A 53 13.49 5.98 10.59
CA LYS A 53 13.50 5.81 12.06
C LYS A 53 14.68 4.96 12.56
N ASN A 54 15.52 4.45 11.66
CA ASN A 54 16.66 3.58 11.96
C ASN A 54 16.24 2.26 12.64
N SER A 55 15.02 1.80 12.33
CA SER A 55 14.48 0.53 12.79
C SER A 55 14.79 -0.59 11.79
N PRO A 56 14.91 -1.86 12.24
CA PRO A 56 15.09 -2.98 11.34
C PRO A 56 13.85 -3.18 10.47
N ILE A 57 14.07 -3.32 9.17
CA ILE A 57 12.99 -3.62 8.23
C ILE A 57 12.60 -5.10 8.38
N LYS A 58 11.36 -5.35 8.77
CA LYS A 58 10.81 -6.70 8.81
C LYS A 58 10.58 -7.25 7.41
N LYS A 59 10.81 -8.55 7.24
CA LYS A 59 10.47 -9.31 6.02
C LYS A 59 9.01 -9.72 6.04
N THR A 60 8.12 -8.72 6.02
CA THR A 60 6.67 -8.90 5.98
C THR A 60 6.09 -8.12 4.80
N HIS A 61 4.96 -8.61 4.29
CA HIS A 61 4.14 -7.95 3.26
C HIS A 61 2.82 -7.42 3.85
N ASN A 62 2.60 -7.58 5.16
CA ASN A 62 1.38 -7.10 5.81
C ASN A 62 1.49 -5.59 6.06
N LEU A 63 0.65 -4.82 5.37
CA LEU A 63 0.62 -3.35 5.49
C LEU A 63 0.20 -2.87 6.88
N VAL A 64 -0.69 -3.59 7.57
CA VAL A 64 -1.11 -3.24 8.93
C VAL A 64 0.07 -3.38 9.89
N GLU A 65 0.78 -4.52 9.82
CA GLU A 65 1.98 -4.73 10.64
C GLU A 65 3.06 -3.67 10.37
N LEU A 66 3.28 -3.32 9.10
CA LEU A 66 4.23 -2.27 8.72
C LEU A 66 3.80 -0.89 9.25
N ASN A 67 2.51 -0.59 9.20
CA ASN A 67 1.95 0.65 9.71
C ASN A 67 2.12 0.77 11.23
N GLU A 68 1.87 -0.31 11.98
CA GLU A 68 2.09 -0.38 13.43
C GLU A 68 3.54 -0.08 13.80
N ILE A 69 4.52 -0.66 13.08
CA ILE A 69 5.96 -0.40 13.30
C ILE A 69 6.28 1.09 13.08
N THR A 70 5.55 1.76 12.19
CA THR A 70 5.71 3.19 11.96
C THR A 70 4.94 4.08 12.95
N ASN A 71 4.37 3.53 14.02
CA ASN A 71 3.48 4.21 14.98
C ASN A 71 2.18 4.71 14.33
N ASN A 72 1.61 3.92 13.43
CA ASN A 72 0.30 4.16 12.82
C ASN A 72 0.09 5.58 12.23
N PRO A 73 1.00 6.08 11.37
CA PRO A 73 0.90 7.42 10.80
C PRO A 73 -0.29 7.59 9.84
N PHE A 74 -0.86 6.49 9.33
CA PHE A 74 -1.97 6.52 8.38
C PHE A 74 -3.31 6.05 8.96
N GLY A 75 -3.39 5.79 10.27
CA GLY A 75 -4.60 5.31 10.92
C GLY A 75 -5.06 3.91 10.48
N LEU A 76 -4.25 3.15 9.71
CA LEU A 76 -4.64 1.83 9.22
C LEU A 76 -4.68 0.82 10.37
N ASN A 77 -5.85 0.24 10.60
CA ASN A 77 -6.08 -0.85 11.53
C ASN A 77 -6.90 -1.96 10.82
N GLU A 78 -6.91 -3.18 11.37
CA GLU A 78 -7.61 -4.31 10.74
C GLU A 78 -9.14 -4.11 10.69
N ASP A 79 -9.70 -3.52 11.75
CA ASP A 79 -11.14 -3.26 11.86
C ASP A 79 -11.62 -2.29 10.76
N ASP A 80 -10.86 -1.24 10.48
CA ASP A 80 -11.08 -0.26 9.39
C ASP A 80 -11.12 -0.93 8.02
N ILE A 81 -10.27 -1.93 7.79
CA ILE A 81 -10.21 -2.64 6.50
C ILE A 81 -11.44 -3.54 6.37
N HIS A 82 -11.80 -4.25 7.43
CA HIS A 82 -12.98 -5.11 7.46
C HIS A 82 -14.26 -4.31 7.22
N ASP A 83 -14.42 -3.18 7.91
CA ASP A 83 -15.58 -2.30 7.77
C ASP A 83 -15.68 -1.71 6.36
N LYS A 84 -14.56 -1.25 5.78
CA LYS A 84 -14.54 -0.74 4.40
C LYS A 84 -14.87 -1.82 3.38
N TYR A 85 -14.38 -3.05 3.58
CA TYR A 85 -14.69 -4.16 2.68
C TYR A 85 -16.17 -4.56 2.76
N ASN A 86 -16.72 -4.67 3.97
CA ASN A 86 -18.14 -4.96 4.17
C ASN A 86 -19.04 -3.85 3.59
N ASN A 87 -18.66 -2.59 3.78
CA ASN A 87 -19.33 -1.45 3.16
C ASN A 87 -19.25 -1.52 1.62
N TYR A 88 -18.08 -1.82 1.05
CA TYR A 88 -17.96 -2.01 -0.40
C TYR A 88 -18.89 -3.13 -0.92
N LEU A 89 -18.95 -4.27 -0.22
CA LEU A 89 -19.82 -5.37 -0.59
C LEU A 89 -21.31 -5.01 -0.51
N SER A 90 -21.74 -4.28 0.53
CA SER A 90 -23.14 -3.86 0.70
C SER A 90 -23.61 -2.91 -0.40
N HIS A 91 -22.70 -2.11 -0.97
CA HIS A 91 -23.01 -1.23 -2.11
C HIS A 91 -22.86 -1.93 -3.47
N LYS A 92 -22.14 -3.08 -3.53
CA LYS A 92 -21.98 -3.86 -4.76
C LYS A 92 -23.19 -4.76 -5.05
N THR A 93 -23.94 -5.16 -4.02
CA THR A 93 -25.18 -5.92 -4.15
C THR A 93 -26.34 -5.15 -4.78
N GLU A 94 -26.19 -3.85 -5.01
CA GLU A 94 -27.18 -3.00 -5.70
C GLU A 94 -26.97 -2.88 -7.22
N ILE A 95 -25.90 -3.48 -7.77
CA ILE A 95 -25.73 -3.56 -9.22
C ILE A 95 -26.47 -4.83 -9.68
N PRO A 96 -27.59 -4.72 -10.43
CA PRO A 96 -28.24 -5.89 -10.96
C PRO A 96 -27.25 -6.60 -11.88
N LEU A 97 -27.08 -7.91 -11.66
CA LEU A 97 -26.50 -8.80 -12.65
C LEU A 97 -27.25 -8.52 -13.96
N PHE A 98 -26.58 -7.86 -14.91
CA PHE A 98 -27.09 -7.77 -16.28
C PHE A 98 -27.41 -9.19 -16.74
N GLY A 99 -28.64 -9.36 -17.25
CA GLY A 99 -29.19 -10.64 -17.69
C GLY A 99 -28.51 -11.25 -18.90
#